data_AF-A0AAJ2D1U4-F1
#
_entry.id   AF-A0AAJ2D1U4-F1
#
_cell.length_a   1.000
_cell.length_b   1.000
_cell.length_c   1.000
_cell.angle_alpha   90.00
_cell.angle_beta   90.00
_cell.angle_gamma   90.00
#
_symmetry.space_group_name_H-M   'P 1'
#
loop_
_entity.id
_entity.type
_entity.pdbx_description
1 polymer ?
#
loop_
_entity_poly.entity_id
_entity_poly.type
_entity_poly.pdbx_seq_one_letter_code
_entity_poly.pdbx_strand_id
1 'polypeptide(L)'
;MESNISMQDVSKRLSRNLYMMMGTPREDTKKIWKVSELSKASGVTPCVISRIKNDTEGKEKPTIETVVKLAKALNVDPAELLK
;
A
#
# COMPACT_ATOMS: atom_id res chain seq x y z
N MET A 1 14.80 -14.64 18.62
CA MET A 1 14.02 -15.56 17.77
C MET A 1 13.53 -14.72 16.60
N GLU A 2 14.21 -14.78 15.46
CA GLU A 2 13.75 -14.07 14.27
C GLU A 2 12.44 -14.71 13.82
N SER A 3 11.35 -13.95 13.85
CA SER A 3 10.08 -14.38 13.32
C SER A 3 10.27 -14.58 11.81
N ASN A 4 10.12 -15.81 11.31
CA ASN A 4 10.00 -16.05 9.87
C ASN A 4 8.69 -15.40 9.41
N ILE A 5 8.76 -14.18 8.89
CA ILE A 5 7.61 -13.46 8.35
C ILE A 5 7.21 -14.16 7.05
N SER A 6 5.97 -14.65 6.98
CA SER A 6 5.47 -15.27 5.74
C SER A 6 5.15 -14.19 4.70
N MET A 7 5.19 -14.54 3.42
CA MET A 7 4.72 -13.64 2.35
C MET A 7 3.27 -13.19 2.56
N GLN A 8 2.44 -14.04 3.17
CA GLN A 8 1.06 -13.68 3.52
C GLN A 8 1.01 -12.57 4.57
N ASP A 9 1.90 -12.59 5.56
CA ASP A 9 1.99 -11.52 6.57
C ASP A 9 2.45 -10.21 5.95
N VAL A 10 3.37 -10.26 4.99
CA VAL A 10 3.81 -9.09 4.21
C VAL A 10 2.62 -8.50 3.43
N SER A 11 1.84 -9.33 2.74
CA SER A 11 0.66 -8.87 1.99
C SER A 11 -0.40 -8.25 2.90
N LYS A 12 -0.64 -8.81 4.09
CA LYS A 12 -1.57 -8.22 5.09
C LYS A 12 -1.10 -6.86 5.58
N ARG A 13 0.21 -6.71 5.87
CA ARG A 13 0.81 -5.43 6.27
C ARG A 13 0.63 -4.39 5.18
N LEU A 14 0.94 -4.75 3.94
CA LEU A 14 0.74 -3.90 2.78
C LEU A 14 -0.72 -3.45 2.65
N SER A 15 -1.68 -4.37 2.74
CA SER A 15 -3.10 -4.06 2.66
C SER A 15 -3.52 -3.01 3.70
N ARG A 16 -3.19 -3.29 4.97
CA ARG A 16 -3.50 -2.42 6.11
C ARG A 16 -2.82 -1.05 5.98
N ASN A 17 -1.53 -1.01 5.70
CA ASN A 17 -0.75 0.22 5.67
C ASN A 17 -1.19 1.10 4.50
N LEU A 18 -1.44 0.50 3.33
CA LEU A 18 -2.00 1.22 2.19
C LEU A 18 -3.38 1.80 2.51
N TYR A 19 -4.26 1.03 3.16
CA TYR A 19 -5.57 1.51 3.59
C TYR A 19 -5.44 2.73 4.52
N MET A 20 -4.59 2.65 5.54
CA MET A 20 -4.37 3.73 6.50
C MET A 20 -3.78 4.98 5.85
N MET A 21 -2.74 4.84 5.03
CA MET A 21 -2.11 5.98 4.35
C MET A 21 -3.04 6.68 3.35
N MET A 22 -4.02 5.96 2.80
CA MET A 22 -5.03 6.57 1.95
C MET A 22 -6.13 7.26 2.75
N GLY A 23 -6.55 6.70 3.88
CA GLY A 23 -7.70 7.16 4.65
C GLY A 23 -7.38 8.18 5.75
N THR A 24 -6.13 8.24 6.21
CA THR A 24 -5.71 9.11 7.31
C THR A 24 -4.87 10.27 6.76
N PRO A 25 -5.32 11.53 6.92
CA PRO A 25 -4.51 12.69 6.58
C PRO A 25 -3.21 12.66 7.39
N ARG A 26 -2.07 12.64 6.68
CA ARG A 26 -0.77 12.77 7.33
C ARG A 26 -0.44 14.23 7.54
N GLU A 27 0.38 14.53 8.55
CA GLU A 27 0.76 15.90 8.91
C GLU A 27 1.44 16.66 7.76
N ASP A 28 2.24 15.94 6.95
CA ASP A 28 3.00 16.46 5.81
C ASP A 28 2.14 16.83 4.60
N THR A 29 1.04 16.12 4.35
CA THR A 29 0.22 16.28 3.14
C THR A 29 -1.19 16.79 3.40
N LYS A 30 -1.73 16.55 4.60
CA LYS A 30 -3.13 16.80 5.00
C LYS A 30 -4.15 16.25 4.00
N LYS A 31 -3.76 15.24 3.20
CA LYS A 31 -4.53 14.72 2.07
C LYS A 31 -5.11 13.35 2.39
N ILE A 32 -6.38 13.16 2.05
CA ILE A 32 -7.02 11.84 1.94
C ILE A 32 -6.98 11.43 0.46
N TRP A 33 -6.52 10.22 0.18
CA TRP A 33 -6.38 9.73 -1.18
C TRP A 33 -7.60 8.93 -1.62
N LYS A 34 -8.20 9.33 -2.75
CA LYS A 34 -9.10 8.44 -3.49
C LYS A 34 -8.28 7.45 -4.32
N VAL A 35 -8.84 6.27 -4.57
CA VAL A 35 -8.21 5.24 -5.43
C VAL A 35 -7.88 5.80 -6.82
N SER A 36 -8.77 6.60 -7.40
CA SER A 36 -8.55 7.22 -8.72
C SER A 36 -7.40 8.23 -8.72
N GLU A 37 -7.19 8.95 -7.63
CA GLU A 37 -6.10 9.92 -7.49
C GLU A 37 -4.76 9.20 -7.31
N LEU A 38 -4.73 8.18 -6.45
CA LEU A 38 -3.52 7.38 -6.25
C LEU A 38 -3.15 6.62 -7.53
N SER A 39 -4.15 6.15 -8.28
CA SER A 39 -3.95 5.51 -9.58
C SER A 39 -3.28 6.47 -10.57
N LYS A 40 -3.80 7.68 -10.72
CA LYS A 40 -3.19 8.71 -11.59
C LYS A 40 -1.76 9.05 -11.18
N ALA A 41 -1.47 9.15 -9.89
CA ALA A 41 -0.15 9.52 -9.38
C ALA A 41 0.89 8.38 -9.47
N SER A 42 0.47 7.13 -9.25
CA SER A 42 1.35 5.96 -9.21
C SER A 42 1.49 5.23 -10.56
N GLY A 43 0.54 5.43 -11.48
CA GLY A 43 0.41 4.62 -12.69
C GLY A 43 -0.10 3.18 -12.44
N VAL A 44 -0.45 2.83 -11.20
CA VAL A 44 -1.07 1.54 -10.86
C VAL A 44 -2.58 1.63 -11.12
N THR A 45 -3.19 0.60 -11.70
CA THR A 45 -4.61 0.66 -12.06
C THR A 45 -5.50 0.72 -10.81
N PRO A 46 -6.69 1.37 -10.88
CA PRO A 46 -7.61 1.45 -9.75
C PRO A 46 -8.02 0.07 -9.19
N CYS A 47 -8.16 -0.92 -10.09
CA CYS A 47 -8.48 -2.29 -9.73
C CYS A 47 -7.38 -2.92 -8.86
N VAL A 48 -6.11 -2.80 -9.25
CA VAL A 48 -4.97 -3.33 -8.48
C VAL A 48 -4.89 -2.67 -7.10
N ILE A 49 -5.00 -1.33 -7.04
CA ILE A 49 -5.00 -0.60 -5.75
C ILE A 49 -6.14 -1.08 -4.85
N SER A 50 -7.33 -1.27 -5.42
CA SER A 50 -8.50 -1.71 -4.66
C SER A 50 -8.36 -3.14 -4.15
N ARG A 51 -7.77 -4.05 -4.95
CA ARG A 51 -7.48 -5.42 -4.50
C ARG A 51 -6.48 -5.42 -3.36
N ILE A 52 -5.35 -4.73 -3.51
CA ILE A 52 -4.31 -4.65 -2.47
C ILE A 52 -4.89 -4.07 -1.18
N LYS A 53 -5.56 -2.90 -1.22
CA LYS A 53 -6.03 -2.22 -0.01
C LYS A 53 -7.12 -2.98 0.75
N ASN A 54 -7.81 -3.91 0.09
CA ASN A 54 -8.91 -4.69 0.68
C ASN A 54 -8.51 -6.15 0.97
N ASP A 55 -7.30 -6.57 0.59
CA ASP A 55 -6.77 -7.92 0.83
C ASP A 55 -6.35 -8.15 2.30
N THR A 56 -7.34 -8.18 3.18
CA THR A 56 -7.16 -8.42 4.62
C THR A 56 -6.65 -9.83 4.93
N GLU A 57 -6.76 -10.76 3.97
CA GLU A 57 -6.30 -12.14 4.10
C GLU A 57 -4.86 -12.36 3.59
N GLY A 58 -4.27 -11.40 2.89
CA GLY A 58 -2.91 -11.48 2.34
C GLY A 58 -2.76 -12.43 1.14
N LYS A 59 -3.82 -12.57 0.33
CA LYS A 59 -3.86 -13.42 -0.87
C LYS A 59 -3.21 -12.76 -2.08
N GLU A 60 -3.29 -11.43 -2.18
CA GLU A 60 -2.64 -10.68 -3.24
C GLU A 60 -1.13 -10.76 -3.07
N LYS A 61 -0.42 -10.94 -4.19
CA LYS A 61 1.04 -10.97 -4.24
C LYS A 61 1.53 -9.85 -5.15
N PRO A 62 1.39 -8.59 -4.74
CA PRO A 62 1.86 -7.46 -5.54
C PRO A 62 3.38 -7.50 -5.68
N THR A 63 3.84 -7.07 -6.84
CA THR A 63 5.28 -6.99 -7.13
C THR A 63 5.94 -5.88 -6.32
N ILE A 64 7.24 -6.00 -6.06
CA ILE A 64 8.04 -4.91 -5.46
C ILE A 64 7.90 -3.62 -6.27
N GLU A 65 7.88 -3.72 -7.59
CA GLU A 65 7.63 -2.56 -8.46
C GLU A 65 6.30 -1.85 -8.15
N THR A 66 5.23 -2.61 -7.90
CA THR A 66 3.93 -2.06 -7.51
C THR A 66 4.02 -1.33 -6.18
N VAL A 67 4.68 -1.93 -5.18
CA VAL A 67 4.88 -1.32 -3.86
C VAL A 67 5.66 -0.01 -3.98
N VAL A 68 6.75 0.00 -4.76
CA VAL A 68 7.58 1.19 -4.99
C VAL A 68 6.79 2.31 -5.68
N LYS A 69 5.98 1.99 -6.71
CA LYS A 69 5.12 2.97 -7.39
C LYS A 69 4.11 3.61 -6.44
N LEU A 70 3.48 2.81 -5.58
CA LEU A 70 2.51 3.30 -4.59
C LEU A 70 3.20 4.16 -3.52
N ALA A 71 4.33 3.70 -2.97
CA ALA A 71 5.09 4.43 -1.97
C ALA A 71 5.56 5.80 -2.49
N LYS A 72 6.10 5.85 -3.71
CA LYS A 72 6.53 7.09 -4.36
C LYS A 72 5.36 8.07 -4.54
N ALA A 73 4.20 7.60 -4.99
CA ALA A 73 3.01 8.44 -5.14
C ALA A 73 2.48 8.96 -3.80
N LEU A 74 2.57 8.14 -2.74
CA LEU A 74 2.23 8.51 -1.38
C LEU A 74 3.33 9.32 -0.69
N ASN A 75 4.48 9.58 -1.33
CA ASN A 75 5.64 10.25 -0.71
C ASN A 75 6.08 9.60 0.61
N VAL A 76 6.26 8.27 0.62
CA VAL A 76 6.77 7.50 1.76
C VAL A 76 7.84 6.52 1.31
N ASP A 77 8.63 6.02 2.26
CA ASP A 77 9.53 4.90 2.01
C ASP A 77 8.73 3.60 1.76
N PRO A 78 9.09 2.75 0.76
CA PRO A 78 8.43 1.48 0.52
C PRO A 78 8.34 0.57 1.75
N ALA A 79 9.32 0.63 2.66
CA ALA A 79 9.28 -0.11 3.90
C ALA A 79 8.10 0.31 4.78
N GLU A 80 7.66 1.57 4.78
CA GLU A 80 6.48 2.02 5.53
C GLU A 80 5.19 1.30 5.08
N LEU A 81 5.13 0.85 3.82
CA LEU A 81 4.03 0.02 3.35
C LEU A 81 4.16 -1.44 3.82
N LEU A 82 5.36 -1.92 4.12
CA LEU A 82 5.62 -3.33 4.45
C LEU A 82 5.86 -3.60 5.94
N LYS A 83 5.98 -2.56 6.77
CA LYS A 83 6.17 -2.64 8.22
C LYS A 83 5.02 -3.36 8.93
#